data_AF-A0A022R797-F1
#
_entry.id   AF-A0A022R797-F1
#
_cell.length_a   1.000
_cell.length_b   1.000
_cell.length_c   1.000
_cell.angle_alpha   90.00
_cell.angle_beta   90.00
_cell.angle_gamma   90.00
#
_symmetry.space_group_name_H-M   'P 1'
#
loop_
_entity.id
_entity.type
_entity.pdbx_description
1 polymer ?
#
loop_
_entity_poly.entity_id
_entity_poly.type
_entity_poly.pdbx_seq_one_letter_code
_entity_poly.pdbx_strand_id
1 'polypeptide(L)'
;MDSINVFKGYGKVSLEQPNPPPPNHLHRRRRFIVASLAVFLTLAIGSLIAVLICESATESDKPEPSSQLASNSAASLKIVCAVTRYPETCFSAISPLNSPPSNSPLRFFNLSLHAGAAQVSSLISLANETKAEAAVKDCAELFDDAASQLARSAESISVGSSSSGEKVLTEMRISDLQTWISAAMTDQETCVDGLEEMGSTAVDEFKVRVQKSQEYMSNSLAILNNIHSLFAKFGLTMP
;
A
#
# COMPACT_ATOMS: atom_id res chain seq x y z
N MET A 1 -9.22 97.85 1.86
CA MET A 1 -8.21 97.07 2.61
C MET A 1 -8.15 97.67 4.00
N ASP A 2 -9.10 97.23 4.82
CA ASP A 2 -9.27 97.64 6.21
C ASP A 2 -8.43 96.74 7.12
N SER A 3 -7.89 97.31 8.20
CA SER A 3 -7.80 96.67 9.54
C SER A 3 -7.22 97.63 10.58
N ILE A 4 -8.12 98.41 11.17
CA ILE A 4 -8.41 98.61 12.61
C ILE A 4 -7.25 98.59 13.63
N ASN A 5 -7.20 99.66 14.42
CA ASN A 5 -6.41 99.87 15.63
C ASN A 5 -7.28 99.78 16.91
N VAL A 6 -6.69 99.21 17.99
CA VAL A 6 -6.72 99.66 19.41
C VAL A 6 -8.02 99.53 20.25
N PHE A 7 -7.95 98.78 21.38
CA PHE A 7 -8.29 99.15 22.79
C PHE A 7 -8.21 97.88 23.69
N LYS A 8 -7.30 97.76 24.69
CA LYS A 8 -7.28 98.26 26.10
C LYS A 8 -8.34 97.64 27.03
N GLY A 9 -7.90 97.03 28.14
CA GLY A 9 -8.74 96.78 29.32
C GLY A 9 -8.23 95.67 30.26
N TYR A 10 -7.67 96.05 31.42
CA TYR A 10 -7.46 95.17 32.58
C TYR A 10 -8.77 95.02 33.37
N GLY A 11 -9.03 93.83 33.93
CA GLY A 11 -10.14 93.62 34.85
C GLY A 11 -10.07 92.25 35.52
N LYS A 12 -9.47 92.21 36.72
CA LYS A 12 -9.37 91.04 37.59
C LYS A 12 -10.67 90.93 38.40
N VAL A 13 -11.37 89.80 38.30
CA VAL A 13 -12.51 89.47 39.16
C VAL A 13 -12.26 88.08 39.75
N SER A 14 -12.05 88.03 41.07
CA SER A 14 -12.04 86.79 41.83
C SER A 14 -13.48 86.45 42.23
N LEU A 15 -13.94 85.26 41.86
CA LEU A 15 -15.17 84.66 42.38
C LEU A 15 -14.78 83.43 43.21
N GLU A 16 -15.29 83.40 44.44
CA GLU A 16 -15.12 82.34 45.43
C GLU A 16 -15.90 81.07 45.05
N GLN A 17 -15.41 79.92 45.54
CA GLN A 17 -15.70 78.53 45.17
C GLN A 17 -17.15 78.03 45.35
N PRO A 18 -17.45 76.84 44.78
CA PRO A 18 -17.90 75.72 45.61
C PRO A 18 -16.83 74.61 45.64
N ASN A 19 -16.44 74.18 46.85
CA ASN A 19 -15.54 73.03 47.02
C ASN A 19 -16.14 71.77 46.37
N PRO A 20 -15.37 70.97 45.61
CA PRO A 20 -15.82 69.64 45.19
C PRO A 20 -15.86 68.69 46.41
N PRO A 21 -16.83 67.77 46.49
CA PRO A 21 -16.88 66.79 47.57
C PRO A 21 -15.65 65.88 47.52
N PRO A 22 -15.18 65.35 48.67
CA PRO A 22 -13.98 64.52 48.71
C PRO A 22 -14.17 63.25 47.85
N PRO A 23 -13.11 62.77 47.17
CA PRO A 23 -13.22 61.56 46.35
C PRO A 23 -13.52 60.34 47.22
N ASN A 24 -14.64 59.66 46.94
CA ASN A 24 -15.02 58.41 47.61
C ASN A 24 -14.07 57.26 47.19
N HIS A 25 -12.93 57.15 47.87
CA HIS A 25 -11.90 56.13 47.65
C HIS A 25 -12.43 54.68 47.71
N LEU A 26 -13.50 54.44 48.48
CA LEU A 26 -14.17 53.13 48.57
C LEU A 26 -14.77 52.67 47.22
N HIS A 27 -15.34 53.59 46.43
CA HIS A 27 -15.98 53.24 45.17
C HIS A 27 -14.96 52.94 44.05
N ARG A 28 -13.80 53.62 44.09
CA ARG A 28 -12.68 53.38 43.18
C ARG A 28 -12.01 52.03 43.47
N ARG A 29 -11.76 51.71 44.74
CA ARG A 29 -11.20 50.41 45.17
C ARG A 29 -12.14 49.24 44.88
N ARG A 30 -13.46 49.42 45.08
CA ARG A 30 -14.49 48.42 44.77
C ARG A 30 -14.63 48.18 43.26
N ARG A 31 -14.49 49.21 42.41
CA ARG A 31 -14.45 49.07 40.94
C ARG A 31 -13.23 48.27 40.46
N PHE A 32 -12.05 48.50 41.06
CA PHE A 32 -10.85 47.72 40.74
C PHE A 32 -10.97 46.25 41.17
N ILE A 33 -11.53 45.97 42.35
CA ILE A 33 -11.74 44.58 42.83
C ILE A 33 -12.74 43.84 41.93
N VAL A 34 -13.85 44.47 41.55
CA VAL A 34 -14.86 43.86 40.67
C VAL A 34 -14.30 43.64 39.26
N ALA A 35 -13.52 44.60 38.72
CA ALA A 35 -12.86 44.44 37.42
C ALA A 35 -11.84 43.31 37.44
N SER A 36 -11.02 43.19 38.49
CA SER A 36 -10.07 42.09 38.64
C SER A 36 -10.77 40.73 38.74
N LEU A 37 -11.84 40.61 39.54
CA LEU A 37 -12.61 39.36 39.65
C LEU A 37 -13.27 38.98 38.33
N ALA A 38 -13.80 39.95 37.57
CA ALA A 38 -14.35 39.70 36.24
C ALA A 38 -13.29 39.20 35.26
N VAL A 39 -12.09 39.80 35.26
CA VAL A 39 -10.96 39.35 34.41
C VAL A 39 -10.51 37.94 34.79
N PHE A 40 -10.35 37.64 36.09
CA PHE A 40 -9.99 36.30 36.55
C PHE A 40 -11.03 35.24 36.17
N LEU A 41 -12.32 35.55 36.27
CA LEU A 41 -13.39 34.65 35.86
C LEU A 41 -13.37 34.39 34.34
N THR A 42 -13.12 35.41 33.51
CA THR A 42 -13.01 35.21 32.06
C THR A 42 -11.80 34.35 31.67
N LEU A 43 -10.66 34.50 32.35
CA LEU A 43 -9.47 33.68 32.10
C LEU A 43 -9.67 32.22 32.54
N ALA A 44 -10.32 31.99 33.67
CA ALA A 44 -10.63 30.65 34.15
C ALA A 44 -11.60 29.90 33.23
N ILE A 45 -12.66 30.58 32.74
CA ILE A 45 -13.62 29.99 31.81
C ILE A 45 -12.97 29.72 30.43
N GLY A 46 -12.12 30.64 29.94
CA GLY A 46 -11.37 30.43 28.70
C GLY A 46 -10.41 29.23 28.78
N SER A 47 -9.77 29.02 29.94
CA SER A 47 -8.92 27.85 30.18
C SER A 47 -9.69 26.54 30.20
N LEU A 48 -10.92 26.51 30.74
CA LEU A 48 -11.74 25.30 30.78
C LEU A 48 -12.21 24.89 29.36
N ILE A 49 -12.58 25.87 28.54
CA ILE A 49 -12.99 25.64 27.14
C ILE A 49 -11.81 25.15 26.30
N ALA A 50 -10.59 25.67 26.51
CA ALA A 50 -9.39 25.21 25.82
C ALA A 50 -9.02 23.75 26.14
N VAL A 51 -9.17 23.32 27.40
CA VAL A 51 -8.93 21.93 27.82
C VAL A 51 -9.95 20.98 27.19
N LEU A 52 -11.23 21.36 27.13
CA LEU A 52 -12.27 20.55 26.49
C LEU A 52 -12.10 20.43 24.97
N ILE A 53 -11.55 21.46 24.30
CA ILE A 53 -11.23 21.39 22.87
C ILE A 53 -10.00 20.51 22.61
N CYS A 54 -8.98 20.55 23.49
CA CYS A 54 -7.81 19.68 23.37
C CYS A 54 -8.10 18.20 23.63
N GLU A 55 -9.10 17.86 24.45
CA GLU A 55 -9.49 16.47 24.72
C GLU A 55 -10.25 15.82 23.53
N SER A 56 -10.93 16.64 22.72
CA SER A 56 -11.55 16.20 21.47
C SER A 56 -10.58 16.07 20.29
N ALA A 57 -9.32 16.47 20.47
CA ALA A 57 -8.24 16.29 19.49
C ALA A 57 -7.43 15.01 19.76
N THR A 58 -8.04 14.01 20.40
CA THR A 58 -7.50 12.65 20.51
C THR A 58 -7.71 11.92 19.18
N GLU A 59 -6.59 11.53 18.58
CA GLU A 59 -6.45 10.56 17.49
C GLU A 59 -7.20 10.86 16.18
N SER A 60 -6.67 11.80 15.40
CA SER A 60 -6.55 11.51 13.97
C SER A 60 -5.27 10.69 13.81
N ASP A 61 -5.40 9.38 13.93
CA ASP A 61 -4.39 8.39 13.61
C ASP A 61 -4.06 8.55 12.11
N LYS A 62 -3.15 9.48 11.78
CA LYS A 62 -2.60 9.60 10.43
C LYS A 62 -1.77 8.33 10.26
N PRO A 63 -2.18 7.39 9.40
CA PRO A 63 -1.45 6.15 9.27
C PRO A 63 -0.02 6.51 8.83
N GLU A 64 0.96 5.99 9.57
CA GLU A 64 2.38 6.04 9.24
C GLU A 64 2.56 5.82 7.72
N PRO A 65 3.44 6.55 7.02
CA PRO A 65 3.60 6.44 5.56
C PRO A 65 3.80 4.99 5.06
N SER A 66 4.44 4.15 5.88
CA SER A 66 4.63 2.71 5.65
C SER A 66 3.32 1.91 5.70
N SER A 67 2.42 2.23 6.62
CA SER A 67 1.11 1.57 6.77
C SER A 67 0.15 1.94 5.64
N GLN A 68 0.17 3.19 5.16
CA GLN A 68 -0.60 3.60 3.98
C GLN A 68 -0.10 2.91 2.71
N LEU A 69 1.22 2.84 2.51
CA LEU A 69 1.82 2.16 1.36
C LEU A 69 1.47 0.67 1.35
N ALA A 70 1.56 0.00 2.50
CA ALA A 70 1.19 -1.41 2.64
C ALA A 70 -0.30 -1.66 2.36
N SER A 71 -1.20 -0.80 2.88
CA SER A 71 -2.63 -0.88 2.62
C SER A 71 -2.96 -0.69 1.13
N ASN A 72 -2.34 0.29 0.48
CA ASN A 72 -2.51 0.54 -0.95
C ASN A 72 -1.98 -0.63 -1.78
N SER A 73 -0.84 -1.20 -1.40
CA SER A 73 -0.27 -2.37 -2.06
C SER A 73 -1.15 -3.62 -1.94
N ALA A 74 -1.74 -3.86 -0.76
CA ALA A 74 -2.72 -4.93 -0.59
C ALA A 74 -3.96 -4.71 -1.46
N ALA A 75 -4.46 -3.47 -1.58
CA ALA A 75 -5.57 -3.14 -2.48
C ALA A 75 -5.22 -3.36 -3.95
N SER A 76 -4.02 -2.93 -4.39
CA SER A 76 -3.52 -3.20 -5.75
C SER A 76 -3.39 -4.69 -6.02
N LEU A 77 -2.87 -5.47 -5.08
CA LEU A 77 -2.76 -6.92 -5.20
C LEU A 77 -4.15 -7.58 -5.36
N LYS A 78 -5.17 -7.12 -4.62
CA LYS A 78 -6.55 -7.60 -4.81
C LYS A 78 -7.06 -7.36 -6.23
N ILE A 79 -6.77 -6.20 -6.82
CA ILE A 79 -7.16 -5.89 -8.21
C ILE A 79 -6.45 -6.82 -9.20
N VAL A 80 -5.16 -7.12 -8.98
CA VAL A 80 -4.41 -8.07 -9.80
C VAL A 80 -5.00 -9.47 -9.67
N CYS A 81 -5.22 -9.96 -8.44
CA CYS A 81 -5.75 -11.30 -8.23
C CYS A 81 -7.21 -11.47 -8.68
N ALA A 82 -7.99 -10.38 -8.78
CA ALA A 82 -9.36 -10.43 -9.29
C ALA A 82 -9.47 -10.83 -10.78
N VAL A 83 -8.37 -10.80 -11.55
CA VAL A 83 -8.38 -11.28 -12.95
C VAL A 83 -8.08 -12.77 -13.07
N THR A 84 -7.76 -13.45 -11.97
CA THR A 84 -7.38 -14.86 -11.96
C THR A 84 -8.57 -15.76 -11.62
N ARG A 85 -8.46 -17.05 -11.99
CA ARG A 85 -9.44 -18.07 -11.62
C ARG A 85 -9.39 -18.42 -10.13
N TYR A 86 -8.21 -18.27 -9.50
CA TYR A 86 -7.97 -18.60 -8.10
C TYR A 86 -7.53 -17.35 -7.33
N PRO A 87 -8.44 -16.38 -7.08
CA PRO A 87 -8.08 -15.08 -6.49
C PRO A 87 -7.51 -15.20 -5.07
N GLU A 88 -8.05 -16.10 -4.25
CA GLU A 88 -7.56 -16.35 -2.89
C GLU A 88 -6.16 -16.99 -2.90
N THR A 89 -5.95 -18.01 -3.75
CA THR A 89 -4.64 -18.64 -3.94
C THR A 89 -3.62 -17.59 -4.44
N CYS A 90 -4.00 -16.76 -5.42
CA CYS A 90 -3.17 -15.66 -5.91
C CYS A 90 -2.75 -14.70 -4.80
N PHE A 91 -3.71 -14.23 -3.99
CA PHE A 91 -3.43 -13.25 -2.95
C PHE A 91 -2.53 -13.84 -1.86
N SER A 92 -2.86 -15.05 -1.38
CA SER A 92 -2.09 -15.74 -0.33
C SER A 92 -0.68 -16.12 -0.79
N ALA A 93 -0.48 -16.41 -2.09
CA ALA A 93 0.82 -16.72 -2.67
C ALA A 93 1.73 -15.48 -2.78
N ILE A 94 1.17 -14.33 -3.18
CA ILE A 94 1.97 -13.13 -3.49
C ILE A 94 2.17 -12.24 -2.27
N SER A 95 1.17 -12.11 -1.40
CA SER A 95 1.20 -11.18 -0.26
C SER A 95 2.44 -11.36 0.64
N PRO A 96 2.88 -12.59 1.01
CA PRO A 96 4.06 -12.79 1.85
C PRO A 96 5.37 -12.42 1.14
N LEU A 97 5.41 -12.52 -0.19
CA LEU A 97 6.59 -12.23 -1.01
C LEU A 97 6.72 -10.73 -1.36
N ASN A 98 5.65 -9.97 -1.18
CA ASN A 98 5.55 -8.56 -1.54
C ASN A 98 6.20 -7.64 -0.49
N SER A 99 7.49 -7.84 -0.21
CA SER A 99 8.29 -7.04 0.70
C SER A 99 9.58 -6.56 0.01
N PRO A 100 9.86 -5.25 -0.08
CA PRO A 100 8.98 -4.14 0.32
C PRO A 100 7.68 -4.11 -0.52
N PRO A 101 6.60 -3.47 -0.01
CA PRO A 101 5.34 -3.37 -0.73
C PRO A 101 5.50 -2.65 -2.08
N SER A 102 4.80 -3.12 -3.10
CA SER A 102 4.78 -2.52 -4.45
C SER A 102 3.38 -2.43 -5.01
N ASN A 103 3.16 -1.50 -5.94
CA ASN A 103 1.89 -1.38 -6.69
C ASN A 103 2.08 -1.71 -8.18
N SER A 104 3.22 -2.30 -8.56
CA SER A 104 3.55 -2.57 -9.97
C SER A 104 2.92 -3.89 -10.44
N PRO A 105 2.11 -3.89 -11.53
CA PRO A 105 1.55 -5.12 -12.11
C PRO A 105 2.65 -6.10 -12.53
N LEU A 106 3.73 -5.59 -13.12
CA LEU A 106 4.86 -6.43 -13.53
C LEU A 106 5.58 -7.05 -12.32
N ARG A 107 5.69 -6.32 -11.20
CA ARG A 107 6.25 -6.90 -9.98
C ARG A 107 5.34 -7.98 -9.41
N PHE A 108 4.02 -7.77 -9.39
CA PHE A 108 3.08 -8.80 -8.95
C PHE A 108 3.12 -10.05 -9.85
N PHE A 109 3.22 -9.87 -11.16
CA PHE A 109 3.43 -10.98 -12.10
C PHE A 109 4.72 -11.74 -11.79
N ASN A 110 5.84 -11.05 -11.56
CA ASN A 110 7.11 -11.68 -11.21
C ASN A 110 7.00 -12.47 -9.88
N LEU A 111 6.35 -11.90 -8.86
CA LEU A 111 6.10 -12.60 -7.60
C LEU A 111 5.20 -13.84 -7.79
N SER A 112 4.23 -13.78 -8.70
CA SER A 112 3.40 -14.94 -9.07
C SER A 112 4.23 -16.06 -9.70
N LEU A 113 5.18 -15.73 -10.58
CA LEU A 113 6.12 -16.70 -11.15
C LEU A 113 6.98 -17.37 -10.07
N HIS A 114 7.53 -16.57 -9.13
CA HIS A 114 8.32 -17.10 -8.02
C HIS A 114 7.50 -18.02 -7.11
N ALA A 115 6.24 -17.67 -6.83
CA ALA A 115 5.36 -18.52 -6.05
C ALA A 115 5.06 -19.85 -6.76
N GLY A 116 4.86 -19.83 -8.09
CA GLY A 116 4.73 -21.03 -8.92
C GLY A 116 5.99 -21.89 -8.90
N ALA A 117 7.16 -21.29 -9.10
CA ALA A 117 8.45 -22.00 -9.05
C ALA A 117 8.68 -22.68 -7.70
N ALA A 118 8.27 -22.05 -6.60
CA ALA A 118 8.34 -22.66 -5.27
C ALA A 118 7.44 -23.91 -5.13
N GLN A 119 6.28 -23.96 -5.80
CA GLN A 119 5.46 -25.18 -5.84
C GLN A 119 6.15 -26.29 -6.64
N VAL A 120 6.77 -25.95 -7.77
CA VAL A 120 7.55 -26.92 -8.57
C VAL A 120 8.76 -27.45 -7.79
N SER A 121 9.48 -26.61 -7.05
CA SER A 121 10.56 -27.06 -6.17
C SER A 121 10.08 -28.02 -5.08
N SER A 122 8.86 -27.84 -4.58
CA SER A 122 8.24 -28.79 -3.65
C SER A 122 7.91 -30.13 -4.32
N LEU A 123 7.56 -30.13 -5.61
CA LEU A 123 7.35 -31.36 -6.39
C LEU A 123 8.65 -32.12 -6.65
N ILE A 124 9.73 -31.41 -6.98
CA ILE A 124 11.08 -31.99 -7.11
C ILE A 124 11.50 -32.65 -5.79
N SER A 125 11.28 -31.97 -4.67
CA SER A 125 11.59 -32.50 -3.34
C SER A 125 10.76 -33.76 -3.04
N LEU A 126 9.47 -33.75 -3.35
CA LEU A 126 8.59 -34.92 -3.23
C LEU A 126 9.09 -36.10 -4.08
N ALA A 127 9.48 -35.86 -5.34
CA ALA A 127 10.02 -36.90 -6.22
C ALA A 127 11.30 -37.52 -5.67
N ASN A 128 12.19 -36.71 -5.09
CA ASN A 128 13.43 -37.17 -4.49
C ASN A 128 13.23 -37.97 -3.19
N GLU A 129 12.19 -37.63 -2.40
CA GLU A 129 11.85 -38.33 -1.15
C GLU A 129 11.02 -39.59 -1.37
N THR A 130 10.28 -39.65 -2.48
CA THR A 130 9.47 -40.80 -2.85
C THR A 130 10.37 -41.98 -3.22
N LYS A 131 9.96 -43.19 -2.84
CA LYS A 131 10.71 -44.42 -3.15
C LYS A 131 11.00 -44.47 -4.66
N ALA A 132 12.26 -44.74 -5.00
CA ALA A 132 12.75 -44.71 -6.38
C ALA A 132 12.07 -45.75 -7.28
N GLU A 133 10.95 -45.35 -7.89
CA GLU A 133 10.30 -45.98 -9.04
C GLU A 133 10.77 -45.27 -10.32
N ALA A 134 10.81 -45.96 -11.46
CA ALA A 134 11.27 -45.36 -12.72
C ALA A 134 10.41 -44.13 -13.09
N ALA A 135 9.08 -44.26 -13.02
CA ALA A 135 8.15 -43.16 -13.30
C ALA A 135 8.32 -41.95 -12.36
N VAL A 136 8.71 -42.17 -11.11
CA VAL A 136 8.99 -41.08 -10.14
C VAL A 136 10.28 -40.34 -10.50
N LYS A 137 11.27 -41.02 -11.07
CA LYS A 137 12.48 -40.37 -11.60
C LYS A 137 12.17 -39.54 -12.83
N ASP A 138 11.35 -40.06 -13.74
CA ASP A 138 10.90 -39.33 -14.93
C ASP A 138 10.13 -38.06 -14.51
N CYS A 139 9.31 -38.16 -13.46
CA CYS A 139 8.68 -36.98 -12.85
C CYS A 139 9.67 -35.93 -12.36
N ALA A 140 10.79 -36.33 -11.74
CA ALA A 140 11.80 -35.37 -11.29
C ALA A 140 12.40 -34.60 -12.48
N GLU A 141 12.69 -35.27 -13.60
CA GLU A 141 13.18 -34.63 -14.83
C GLU A 141 12.14 -33.64 -15.39
N LEU A 142 10.87 -34.03 -15.46
CA LEU A 142 9.78 -33.16 -15.90
C LEU A 142 9.60 -31.93 -15.00
N PHE A 143 9.77 -32.08 -13.68
CA PHE A 143 9.69 -30.94 -12.77
C PHE A 143 10.92 -30.02 -12.86
N ASP A 144 12.10 -30.55 -13.15
CA ASP A 144 13.29 -29.73 -13.42
C ASP A 144 13.12 -28.90 -14.71
N ASP A 145 12.53 -29.48 -15.75
CA ASP A 145 12.16 -28.76 -16.97
C ASP A 145 11.13 -27.66 -16.67
N ALA A 146 10.06 -27.98 -15.92
CA ALA A 146 9.07 -26.99 -15.50
C ALA A 146 9.69 -25.84 -14.69
N ALA A 147 10.63 -26.15 -13.78
CA ALA A 147 11.34 -25.14 -13.01
C ALA A 147 12.20 -24.24 -13.90
N SER A 148 12.89 -24.83 -14.88
CA SER A 148 13.72 -24.12 -15.85
C SER A 148 12.90 -23.16 -16.72
N GLN A 149 11.71 -23.58 -17.14
CA GLN A 149 10.79 -22.76 -17.92
C GLN A 149 10.28 -21.55 -17.12
N LEU A 150 9.93 -21.73 -15.84
CA LEU A 150 9.52 -20.63 -14.95
C LEU A 150 10.68 -19.67 -14.63
N ALA A 151 11.89 -20.19 -14.43
CA ALA A 151 13.09 -19.38 -14.23
C ALA A 151 13.37 -18.51 -15.46
N ARG A 152 13.30 -19.10 -16.66
CA ARG A 152 13.43 -18.39 -17.93
C ARG A 152 12.38 -17.29 -18.09
N SER A 153 11.13 -17.54 -17.66
CA SER A 153 10.09 -16.51 -17.64
C SER A 153 10.45 -15.34 -16.72
N ALA A 154 10.94 -15.61 -15.51
CA ALA A 154 11.35 -14.57 -14.56
C ALA A 154 12.56 -13.77 -15.06
N GLU A 155 13.52 -14.44 -15.70
CA GLU A 155 14.69 -13.79 -16.30
C GLU A 155 14.29 -12.85 -17.44
N SER A 156 13.41 -13.28 -18.35
CA SER A 156 12.96 -12.50 -19.50
C SER A 156 12.36 -11.13 -19.11
N ILE A 157 11.65 -11.08 -17.98
CA ILE A 157 11.10 -9.81 -17.46
C ILE A 157 12.10 -9.01 -16.60
N SER A 158 13.22 -9.60 -16.18
CA SER A 158 14.27 -8.91 -15.43
C SER A 158 15.31 -8.23 -16.34
N VAL A 159 15.63 -8.86 -17.47
CA VAL A 159 16.71 -8.42 -18.40
C VAL A 159 16.39 -7.07 -19.06
N GLY A 160 15.12 -6.72 -19.28
CA GLY A 160 14.74 -5.40 -19.81
C GLY A 160 14.88 -4.23 -18.82
N SER A 161 15.09 -4.50 -17.52
CA SER A 161 15.22 -3.44 -16.51
C SER A 161 16.61 -2.83 -16.43
N SER A 162 17.61 -3.46 -17.08
CA SER A 162 19.02 -3.10 -16.96
C SER A 162 19.58 -2.63 -18.30
N SER A 163 19.62 -1.30 -18.48
CA SER A 163 20.55 -0.57 -19.38
C SER A 163 20.38 -0.59 -20.91
N SER A 164 19.53 -1.42 -21.53
CA SER A 164 19.47 -1.47 -23.02
C SER A 164 18.43 -0.57 -23.69
N GLY A 165 17.51 0.06 -22.94
CA GLY A 165 16.41 0.84 -23.53
C GLY A 165 15.37 -0.01 -24.29
N GLU A 166 15.48 -1.34 -24.21
CA GLU A 166 14.55 -2.28 -24.81
C GLU A 166 13.30 -2.44 -23.94
N LYS A 167 12.12 -2.50 -24.57
CA LYS A 167 10.86 -2.67 -23.84
C LYS A 167 10.83 -4.01 -23.11
N VAL A 168 10.43 -3.99 -21.84
CA VAL A 168 10.40 -5.19 -21.00
C VAL A 168 9.32 -6.15 -21.46
N LEU A 169 8.14 -5.65 -21.86
CA LEU A 169 6.98 -6.44 -22.25
C LEU A 169 6.56 -6.14 -23.70
N THR A 170 7.30 -6.68 -24.67
CA THR A 170 6.85 -6.73 -26.06
C THR A 170 5.85 -7.87 -26.27
N GLU A 171 5.00 -7.78 -27.30
CA GLU A 171 4.05 -8.86 -27.65
C GLU A 171 4.75 -10.21 -27.86
N MET A 172 5.94 -10.20 -28.46
CA MET A 172 6.76 -11.41 -28.62
C MET A 172 7.16 -12.00 -27.27
N ARG A 173 7.65 -11.17 -26.34
CA ARG A 173 8.01 -11.64 -24.99
C ARG A 173 6.79 -12.14 -24.22
N ILE A 174 5.63 -11.49 -24.36
CA ILE A 174 4.38 -11.98 -23.75
C ILE A 174 4.03 -13.37 -24.29
N SER A 175 4.14 -13.58 -25.61
CA SER A 175 3.92 -14.89 -26.23
C SER A 175 4.90 -15.95 -25.74
N ASP A 176 6.19 -15.60 -25.59
CA ASP A 176 7.21 -16.50 -25.06
C ASP A 176 6.90 -16.87 -23.60
N LEU A 177 6.55 -15.89 -22.77
CA LEU A 177 6.15 -16.11 -21.37
C LEU A 177 4.93 -17.03 -21.26
N GLN A 178 3.91 -16.82 -22.09
CA GLN A 178 2.74 -17.70 -22.15
C GLN A 178 3.13 -19.13 -22.50
N THR A 179 4.04 -19.29 -23.48
CA THR A 179 4.53 -20.59 -23.93
C THR A 179 5.28 -21.32 -22.83
N TRP A 180 6.25 -20.67 -22.19
CA TRP A 180 7.06 -21.31 -21.15
C TRP A 180 6.24 -21.68 -19.91
N ILE A 181 5.34 -20.79 -19.46
CA ILE A 181 4.47 -21.11 -18.30
C ILE A 181 3.53 -22.27 -18.66
N SER A 182 2.96 -22.28 -19.87
CA SER A 182 2.07 -23.37 -20.29
C SER A 182 2.83 -24.70 -20.45
N ALA A 183 4.06 -24.67 -20.94
CA ALA A 183 4.92 -25.85 -21.02
C ALA A 183 5.21 -26.43 -19.62
N ALA A 184 5.55 -25.58 -18.65
CA ALA A 184 5.77 -26.01 -17.26
C ALA A 184 4.53 -26.67 -16.63
N MET A 185 3.33 -26.22 -17.01
CA MET A 185 2.06 -26.85 -16.63
C MET A 185 1.92 -28.23 -17.30
N THR A 186 2.20 -28.35 -18.60
CA THR A 186 2.14 -29.62 -19.34
C THR A 186 3.12 -30.67 -18.80
N ASP A 187 4.34 -30.26 -18.43
CA ASP A 187 5.34 -31.19 -17.87
C ASP A 187 4.83 -31.84 -16.57
N GLN A 188 4.12 -31.07 -15.74
CA GLN A 188 3.52 -31.58 -14.50
C GLN A 188 2.34 -32.52 -14.74
N GLU A 189 1.51 -32.25 -15.75
CA GLU A 189 0.44 -33.16 -16.19
C GLU A 189 1.03 -34.47 -16.72
N THR A 190 2.07 -34.37 -17.55
CA THR A 190 2.76 -35.53 -18.14
C THR A 190 3.33 -36.46 -17.06
N CYS A 191 3.87 -35.91 -15.96
CA CYS A 191 4.31 -36.72 -14.82
C CYS A 191 3.14 -37.51 -14.22
N VAL A 192 2.02 -36.85 -13.96
CA VAL A 192 0.85 -37.50 -13.35
C VAL A 192 0.29 -38.59 -14.29
N ASP A 193 0.18 -38.30 -15.58
CA ASP A 193 -0.28 -39.26 -16.59
C ASP A 193 0.66 -40.49 -16.64
N GLY A 194 1.98 -40.25 -16.61
CA GLY A 194 2.97 -41.33 -16.56
C GLY A 194 2.90 -42.18 -15.29
N LEU A 195 2.66 -41.57 -14.13
CA LEU A 195 2.45 -42.30 -12.88
C LEU A 195 1.17 -43.15 -12.92
N GLU A 196 0.09 -42.63 -13.51
CA GLU A 196 -1.17 -43.36 -13.70
C GLU A 196 -0.98 -44.58 -14.62
N GLU A 197 -0.34 -44.38 -15.79
CA GLU A 197 -0.11 -45.44 -16.77
C GLU A 197 0.75 -46.57 -16.18
N MET A 198 1.71 -46.22 -15.34
CA MET A 198 2.59 -47.18 -14.66
C MET A 198 1.99 -47.81 -13.40
N GLY A 199 0.78 -47.40 -12.99
CA GLY A 199 0.12 -47.91 -11.79
C GLY A 199 0.89 -47.61 -10.51
N SER A 200 1.58 -46.46 -10.46
CA SER A 200 2.38 -46.06 -9.29
C SER A 200 1.49 -45.84 -8.07
N THR A 201 1.96 -46.31 -6.90
CA THR A 201 1.25 -46.09 -5.63
C THR A 201 1.33 -44.64 -5.13
N ALA A 202 2.21 -43.82 -5.71
CA ALA A 202 2.40 -42.42 -5.33
C ALA A 202 1.46 -41.45 -6.09
N VAL A 203 0.74 -41.93 -7.10
CA VAL A 203 -0.01 -41.09 -8.05
C VAL A 203 -0.98 -40.11 -7.38
N ASP A 204 -1.67 -40.54 -6.33
CA ASP A 204 -2.66 -39.70 -5.63
C ASP A 204 -2.00 -38.52 -4.89
N GLU A 205 -0.81 -38.73 -4.32
CA GLU A 205 -0.06 -37.65 -3.68
C GLU A 205 0.44 -36.63 -4.71
N PHE A 206 1.00 -37.11 -5.83
CA PHE A 206 1.46 -36.24 -6.92
C PHE A 206 0.31 -35.44 -7.52
N LYS A 207 -0.86 -36.04 -7.77
CA LYS A 207 -2.05 -35.34 -8.27
C LYS A 207 -2.42 -34.13 -7.43
N VAL A 208 -2.51 -34.30 -6.11
CA VAL A 208 -2.90 -33.22 -5.20
C VAL A 208 -1.88 -32.07 -5.25
N ARG A 209 -0.59 -32.41 -5.28
CA ARG A 209 0.51 -31.43 -5.28
C ARG A 209 0.61 -30.72 -6.62
N VAL A 210 0.49 -31.46 -7.72
CA VAL A 210 0.47 -30.94 -9.08
C VAL A 210 -0.73 -30.01 -9.27
N GLN A 211 -1.94 -30.41 -8.86
CA GLN A 211 -3.11 -29.55 -8.95
C GLN A 211 -2.89 -28.19 -8.26
N LYS A 212 -2.31 -28.20 -7.04
CA LYS A 212 -1.98 -26.97 -6.35
C LYS A 212 -0.95 -26.13 -7.13
N SER A 213 0.10 -26.76 -7.65
CA SER A 213 1.10 -26.09 -8.50
C SER A 213 0.46 -25.47 -9.77
N GLN A 214 -0.48 -26.19 -10.40
CA GLN A 214 -1.26 -25.71 -11.54
C GLN A 214 -2.07 -24.45 -11.23
N GLU A 215 -2.67 -24.35 -10.05
CA GLU A 215 -3.39 -23.13 -9.65
C GLU A 215 -2.46 -21.90 -9.64
N TYR A 216 -1.22 -22.06 -9.16
CA TYR A 216 -0.25 -20.97 -9.07
C TYR A 216 0.20 -20.51 -10.47
N MET A 217 0.51 -21.43 -11.38
CA MET A 217 0.87 -21.08 -12.75
C MET A 217 -0.32 -20.55 -13.56
N SER A 218 -1.53 -21.07 -13.32
CA SER A 218 -2.77 -20.53 -13.88
C SER A 218 -3.00 -19.08 -13.47
N ASN A 219 -2.70 -18.73 -12.21
CA ASN A 219 -2.73 -17.34 -11.75
C ASN A 219 -1.70 -16.49 -12.51
N SER A 220 -0.47 -16.98 -12.69
CA SER A 220 0.58 -16.27 -13.46
C SER A 220 0.14 -16.00 -14.91
N LEU A 221 -0.42 -17.01 -15.60
CA LEU A 221 -0.96 -16.84 -16.96
C LEU A 221 -2.10 -15.83 -17.00
N ALA A 222 -3.03 -15.88 -16.04
CA ALA A 222 -4.15 -14.95 -16.00
C ALA A 222 -3.70 -13.50 -15.80
N ILE A 223 -2.71 -13.26 -14.93
CA ILE A 223 -2.10 -11.94 -14.73
C ILE A 223 -1.43 -11.47 -16.02
N LEU A 224 -0.64 -12.33 -16.66
CA LEU A 224 0.06 -12.01 -17.91
C LEU A 224 -0.93 -11.67 -19.04
N ASN A 225 -1.98 -12.46 -19.22
CA ASN A 225 -3.00 -12.25 -20.25
C ASN A 225 -3.77 -10.94 -20.05
N ASN A 226 -3.83 -10.43 -18.81
CA ASN A 226 -4.50 -9.19 -18.46
C ASN A 226 -3.51 -8.02 -18.24
N ILE A 227 -2.22 -8.20 -18.54
CA ILE A 227 -1.18 -7.26 -18.10
C ILE A 227 -1.42 -5.85 -18.64
N HIS A 228 -1.79 -5.69 -19.92
CA HIS A 228 -2.13 -4.38 -20.50
C HIS A 228 -3.28 -3.69 -19.77
N SER A 229 -4.34 -4.44 -19.45
CA SER A 229 -5.50 -3.93 -18.71
C SER A 229 -5.13 -3.52 -17.28
N LEU A 230 -4.26 -4.29 -16.63
CA LEU A 230 -3.76 -3.97 -15.29
C LEU A 230 -2.93 -2.69 -15.27
N PHE A 231 -2.02 -2.51 -16.23
CA PHE A 231 -1.24 -1.27 -16.39
C PHE A 231 -2.17 -0.07 -16.62
N ALA A 232 -3.15 -0.20 -17.52
CA ALA A 232 -4.13 0.85 -17.77
C ALA A 232 -4.96 1.20 -16.52
N LYS A 233 -5.45 0.21 -15.78
CA LYS A 233 -6.20 0.41 -14.52
C LYS A 233 -5.39 1.14 -13.46
N PHE A 234 -4.07 0.96 -13.44
CA PHE A 234 -3.19 1.64 -12.49
C PHE A 234 -2.66 2.98 -13.02
N GLY A 235 -3.08 3.41 -14.21
CA GLY A 235 -2.60 4.66 -14.81
C GLY A 235 -1.12 4.61 -15.21
N LEU A 236 -0.58 3.42 -15.48
CA LEU A 236 0.82 3.17 -15.83
C LEU A 236 0.97 2.86 -17.33
N THR A 237 2.13 3.20 -17.89
CA THR A 237 2.52 2.81 -19.24
C THR A 237 3.20 1.44 -19.23
N MET A 238 2.95 0.63 -20.26
CA MET A 238 3.64 -0.65 -20.45
C MET A 238 5.16 -0.42 -20.65
N PRO A 239 6.01 -1.09 -19.87
CA PRO A 239 7.47 -0.98 -19.94
C PRO A 239 8.08 -1.77 -21.10
#